data_AF-A0AAV9SDR5-F1
#
_entry.id   AF-A0AAV9SDR5-F1
#
_cell.length_a   1.000
_cell.length_b   1.000
_cell.length_c   1.000
_cell.angle_alpha   90.00
_cell.angle_beta   90.00
_cell.angle_gamma   90.00
#
_symmetry.space_group_name_H-M   'P 1'
#
loop_
_entity.id
_entity.type
_entity.pdbx_description
1 polymer ?
#
loop_
_entity_poly.entity_id
_entity_poly.type
_entity_poly.pdbx_seq_one_letter_code
_entity_poly.pdbx_strand_id
1 'polypeptide(L)'
;MKTSSCADGNHTDCNFMEEIRKILTTLWERVEDLENRSRRNNVRMVGLTEGKEERKNVGQYVEQIIAQGFGLTGSEFEVEWAHRSLVPRSDANKPPRTILI
;
A
#
# COMPACT_ATOMS: atom_id res chain seq x y z
N MET A 1 -16.02 62.56 -18.57
CA MET A 1 -14.70 62.04 -18.12
C MET A 1 -14.86 60.55 -17.83
N LYS A 2 -13.83 59.77 -18.19
CA LYS A 2 -13.83 58.32 -18.42
C LYS A 2 -14.32 57.49 -17.22
N THR A 3 -15.23 56.56 -17.45
CA THR A 3 -15.38 55.35 -16.63
C THR A 3 -14.43 54.29 -17.20
N SER A 4 -13.35 53.98 -16.50
CA SER A 4 -12.45 52.88 -16.85
C SER A 4 -12.31 51.97 -15.64
N SER A 5 -12.84 50.76 -15.75
CA SER A 5 -12.02 49.53 -15.78
C SER A 5 -12.03 48.79 -14.44
N CYS A 6 -13.13 48.07 -14.19
CA CYS A 6 -13.20 47.02 -13.19
C CYS A 6 -13.60 45.71 -13.91
N ALA A 7 -12.69 45.10 -14.66
CA ALA A 7 -12.94 43.81 -15.31
C ALA A 7 -11.74 42.83 -15.27
N ASP A 8 -10.58 43.24 -14.75
CA ASP A 8 -9.35 42.44 -14.86
C ASP A 8 -9.07 41.50 -13.67
N GLY A 9 -9.79 41.66 -12.55
CA GLY A 9 -9.57 40.85 -11.33
C GLY A 9 -10.08 39.41 -11.40
N ASN A 10 -11.10 39.14 -12.22
CA ASN A 10 -11.73 37.82 -12.29
C ASN A 10 -10.93 36.80 -13.13
N HIS A 11 -10.09 37.28 -14.05
CA HIS A 11 -9.34 36.41 -14.96
C HIS A 11 -8.07 35.86 -14.32
N THR A 12 -7.40 36.66 -13.48
CA THR A 12 -6.20 36.25 -12.74
C THR A 12 -6.51 35.17 -11.71
N ASP A 13 -7.65 35.28 -11.02
CA ASP A 13 -8.09 34.30 -10.02
C ASP A 13 -8.51 32.99 -10.67
N CYS A 14 -9.10 33.03 -11.87
CA CYS A 14 -9.49 31.85 -12.62
C CYS A 14 -8.26 31.06 -13.13
N ASN A 15 -7.24 31.76 -13.64
CA ASN A 15 -5.97 31.15 -14.06
C ASN A 15 -5.23 30.52 -12.87
N PHE A 16 -5.20 31.21 -11.73
CA PHE A 16 -4.60 30.68 -10.50
C PHE A 16 -5.35 29.43 -9.98
N MET A 17 -6.68 29.45 -10.04
CA MET A 17 -7.51 28.27 -9.74
C MET A 17 -7.22 27.10 -10.68
N GLU A 18 -7.04 27.34 -11.99
CA GLU A 18 -6.66 26.28 -12.92
C GLU A 18 -5.27 25.70 -12.63
N GLU A 19 -4.30 26.54 -12.28
CA GLU A 19 -2.96 26.08 -11.88
C GLU A 19 -3.02 25.22 -10.61
N ILE A 20 -3.76 25.65 -9.59
CA ILE A 20 -3.96 24.86 -8.36
C ILE A 20 -4.60 23.52 -8.69
N ARG A 21 -5.62 23.49 -9.56
CA ARG A 21 -6.27 22.25 -9.95
C ARG A 21 -5.30 21.30 -10.66
N LYS A 22 -4.48 21.81 -11.59
CA LYS A 22 -3.45 21.01 -12.27
C LYS A 22 -2.45 20.42 -11.29
N ILE A 23 -2.00 21.22 -10.32
CA ILE A 23 -1.06 20.76 -9.28
C ILE A 23 -1.73 19.68 -8.41
N LEU A 24 -2.97 19.90 -7.96
CA LEU A 24 -3.70 18.93 -7.16
C LEU A 24 -3.88 17.60 -7.90
N THR A 25 -4.31 17.63 -9.16
CA THR A 25 -4.44 16.42 -9.98
C THR A 25 -3.11 15.69 -10.11
N THR A 26 -2.03 16.42 -10.43
CA THR A 26 -0.69 15.82 -10.57
C THR A 26 -0.20 15.19 -9.25
N LEU A 27 -0.44 15.85 -8.12
CA LEU A 27 -0.09 15.31 -6.81
C LEU A 27 -0.91 14.07 -6.48
N TRP A 28 -2.20 14.10 -6.78
CA TRP A 28 -3.11 12.99 -6.54
C TRP A 28 -2.72 11.75 -7.35
N GLU A 29 -2.42 11.92 -8.65
CA GLU A 29 -1.92 10.84 -9.52
C GLU A 29 -0.60 10.25 -9.00
N ARG A 30 0.31 11.09 -8.48
CA ARG A 30 1.57 10.61 -7.89
C ARG A 30 1.33 9.83 -6.60
N VAL A 31 0.43 10.29 -5.74
CA VAL A 31 0.08 9.56 -4.51
C VAL A 31 -0.56 8.21 -4.88
N GLU A 32 -1.49 8.20 -5.82
CA GLU A 32 -2.14 6.97 -6.29
C GLU A 32 -1.12 5.99 -6.89
N ASP A 33 -0.21 6.45 -7.75
CA ASP A 33 0.85 5.60 -8.32
C ASP A 33 1.79 5.06 -7.23
N LEU A 34 2.17 5.89 -6.24
CA LEU A 34 3.00 5.43 -5.12
C LEU A 34 2.29 4.38 -4.26
N GLU A 35 1.02 4.60 -3.92
CA GLU A 35 0.24 3.60 -3.18
C GLU A 35 0.05 2.32 -3.98
N ASN A 36 -0.22 2.43 -5.28
CA ASN A 36 -0.37 1.27 -6.16
C ASN A 36 0.94 0.50 -6.30
N ARG A 37 2.08 1.18 -6.46
CA ARG A 37 3.41 0.54 -6.49
C ARG A 37 3.77 -0.10 -5.16
N SER A 38 3.45 0.55 -4.05
CA SER A 38 3.63 -0.03 -2.71
C SER A 38 2.79 -1.32 -2.57
N ARG A 39 1.54 -1.32 -3.02
CA ARG A 39 0.68 -2.51 -2.99
C ARG A 39 1.11 -3.62 -3.96
N ARG A 40 1.84 -3.32 -5.05
CA ARG A 40 2.28 -4.33 -6.04
C ARG A 40 3.29 -5.32 -5.49
N ASN A 41 4.09 -4.93 -4.49
CA ASN A 41 5.04 -5.84 -3.86
C ASN A 41 4.39 -6.71 -2.77
N ASN A 42 3.13 -6.44 -2.44
CA ASN A 42 2.47 -7.14 -1.33
C ASN A 42 1.92 -8.49 -1.79
N VAL A 43 2.31 -9.56 -1.10
CA VAL A 43 1.85 -10.93 -1.35
C VAL A 43 0.95 -11.40 -0.21
N ARG A 44 -0.11 -12.13 -0.55
CA ARG A 44 -1.11 -12.59 0.41
C ARG A 44 -1.08 -14.12 0.54
N MET A 45 -0.63 -14.64 1.68
CA MET A 45 -0.61 -16.08 1.97
C MET A 45 -1.85 -16.52 2.74
N VAL A 46 -2.65 -17.41 2.15
CA VAL A 46 -3.92 -17.93 2.70
C VAL A 46 -3.74 -19.36 3.21
N GLY A 47 -4.47 -19.74 4.27
CA GLY A 47 -4.55 -21.13 4.74
C GLY A 47 -3.43 -21.57 5.68
N LEU A 48 -2.51 -20.68 6.04
CA LEU A 48 -1.47 -20.99 7.02
C LEU A 48 -2.07 -21.09 8.42
N THR A 49 -1.95 -22.25 9.06
CA THR A 49 -2.46 -22.51 10.41
C THR A 49 -1.94 -21.49 11.42
N GLU A 50 -2.84 -20.93 12.23
CA GLU A 50 -2.47 -19.96 13.27
C GLU A 50 -1.65 -20.62 14.38
N GLY A 51 -0.71 -19.87 14.98
CA GLY A 51 0.08 -20.35 16.12
C GLY A 51 1.30 -21.21 15.75
N LYS A 52 1.44 -21.65 14.50
CA LYS A 52 2.70 -22.26 14.03
C LYS A 52 3.87 -21.29 13.98
N GLU A 53 3.58 -19.99 14.06
CA GLU A 53 4.58 -18.94 14.18
C GLU A 53 5.18 -18.87 15.59
N GLU A 54 4.57 -19.42 16.64
CA GLU A 54 4.89 -19.08 18.05
C GLU A 54 6.36 -19.25 18.49
N ARG A 55 7.22 -19.91 17.70
CA ARG A 55 8.68 -19.99 17.93
C ARG A 55 9.53 -19.02 17.10
N LYS A 56 8.95 -18.34 16.11
CA LYS A 56 9.62 -17.48 15.11
C LYS A 56 8.80 -16.20 14.89
N ASN A 57 9.42 -15.11 14.43
CA ASN A 57 8.63 -13.98 13.93
C ASN A 57 7.86 -14.44 12.67
N VAL A 58 6.69 -13.86 12.38
CA VAL A 58 5.88 -14.12 11.18
C VAL A 58 6.73 -14.00 9.91
N GLY A 59 7.65 -13.02 9.85
CA GLY A 59 8.62 -12.87 8.75
C GLY A 59 9.49 -14.12 8.54
N GLN A 60 10.15 -14.60 9.60
CA GLN A 60 10.99 -15.80 9.54
C GLN A 60 10.20 -17.08 9.20
N TYR A 61 8.92 -17.14 9.60
CA TYR A 61 8.04 -18.24 9.22
C TYR A 61 7.72 -18.21 7.73
N VAL A 62 7.41 -17.03 7.19
CA VAL A 62 7.17 -16.81 5.75
C VAL A 62 8.41 -17.12 4.93
N GLU A 63 9.57 -16.60 5.31
CA GLU A 63 10.85 -16.85 4.64
C GLU A 63 11.12 -18.35 4.54
N GLN A 64 10.90 -19.09 5.63
CA GLN A 64 11.07 -20.53 5.62
C GLN A 64 10.11 -21.22 4.64
N ILE A 65 8.84 -20.81 4.59
CA ILE A 65 7.87 -21.41 3.66
C ILE A 65 8.26 -21.11 2.20
N ILE A 66 8.65 -19.88 1.89
CA ILE A 66 9.07 -19.49 0.54
C ILE A 66 10.33 -20.28 0.14
N ALA A 67 11.34 -20.31 1.01
CA ALA A 67 12.57 -21.04 0.76
C ALA A 67 12.32 -22.54 0.55
N GLN A 68 11.51 -23.17 1.41
CA GLN A 68 11.17 -24.59 1.28
C GLN A 68 10.28 -24.89 0.07
N GLY A 69 9.31 -24.02 -0.22
CA GLY A 69 8.35 -24.21 -1.30
C GLY A 69 8.97 -24.08 -2.68
N PHE A 70 9.96 -23.20 -2.83
CA PHE A 70 10.66 -22.94 -4.09
C PHE A 70 12.07 -23.55 -4.17
N GLY A 71 12.53 -24.22 -3.11
CA GLY A 71 13.88 -24.81 -3.06
C GLY A 71 15.01 -23.75 -3.06
N LEU A 72 14.75 -22.58 -2.48
CA LEU A 72 15.70 -21.47 -2.40
C LEU A 72 16.58 -21.59 -1.15
N THR A 73 17.76 -20.98 -1.20
CA THR A 73 18.69 -20.97 -0.06
C THR A 73 18.45 -19.82 0.92
N GLY A 74 17.68 -18.81 0.50
CA GLY A 74 17.24 -17.67 1.31
C GLY A 74 17.97 -16.37 1.02
N SER A 75 18.99 -16.38 0.16
CA SER A 75 19.66 -15.16 -0.33
C SER A 75 19.03 -14.58 -1.59
N GLU A 76 18.12 -15.33 -2.23
CA GLU A 76 17.50 -14.96 -3.50
C GLU A 76 16.29 -14.02 -3.34
N PHE A 77 15.81 -13.81 -2.12
CA PHE A 77 14.66 -12.96 -1.83
C PHE A 77 14.79 -12.31 -0.45
N GLU A 78 14.06 -11.22 -0.25
CA GLU A 78 13.99 -10.49 1.02
C GLU A 78 12.51 -10.25 1.38
N VAL A 79 12.17 -10.45 2.65
CA VAL A 79 10.84 -10.14 3.18
C VAL A 79 10.95 -8.90 4.05
N GLU A 80 10.52 -7.74 3.53
CA GLU A 80 10.59 -6.47 4.26
C GLU A 80 9.70 -6.48 5.51
N TRP A 81 8.47 -6.95 5.37
CA TRP A 81 7.50 -7.05 6.45
C TRP A 81 6.58 -8.24 6.21
N ALA A 82 6.32 -9.05 7.23
CA ALA A 82 5.17 -9.94 7.21
C ALA A 82 4.36 -9.82 8.49
N HIS A 83 3.03 -9.78 8.36
CA HIS A 83 2.11 -9.75 9.49
C HIS A 83 0.78 -10.45 9.18
N ARG A 84 0.14 -11.00 10.21
CA ARG A 84 -1.24 -11.49 10.10
C ARG A 84 -2.18 -10.31 9.98
N SER A 85 -3.23 -10.45 9.18
CA SER A 85 -4.31 -9.46 9.09
C SER A 85 -4.84 -9.08 10.48
N LEU A 86 -5.12 -7.80 10.70
CA LEU A 86 -5.56 -7.23 11.99
C LEU A 86 -6.96 -7.65 12.46
N VAL A 87 -7.57 -8.64 11.81
CA VAL A 87 -8.83 -9.25 12.20
C VAL A 87 -8.63 -10.03 13.52
N PRO A 88 -9.65 -10.16 14.40
CA PRO A 88 -9.57 -11.01 15.57
C PRO A 88 -9.16 -12.45 15.20
N ARG A 89 -8.38 -13.07 16.10
CA ARG A 89 -7.90 -14.45 15.94
C ARG A 89 -9.08 -15.38 15.61
N SER A 90 -8.95 -16.16 14.55
CA SER A 90 -10.03 -17.08 14.14
C SER A 90 -10.10 -18.26 15.10
N ASP A 91 -11.31 -18.64 15.52
CA ASP A 91 -11.52 -19.91 16.23
C ASP A 91 -11.08 -21.11 15.38
N ALA A 92 -10.82 -22.26 16.00
CA ALA A 92 -10.38 -23.47 15.28
C ALA A 92 -11.33 -23.95 14.16
N ASN A 93 -12.62 -23.56 14.22
CA ASN A 93 -13.63 -23.86 13.20
C ASN A 93 -13.77 -22.78 12.11
N LYS A 94 -12.99 -21.70 12.17
CA LYS A 94 -12.99 -20.61 11.19
C LYS A 94 -11.69 -20.63 10.38
N PRO A 95 -11.70 -20.10 9.14
CA PRO A 95 -10.49 -20.05 8.33
C PRO A 95 -9.41 -19.20 9.01
N PRO A 96 -8.14 -19.61 8.95
CA PRO A 96 -7.04 -18.88 9.56
C PRO A 96 -6.87 -17.50 8.91
N ARG A 97 -6.45 -16.51 9.71
CA ARG A 97 -6.17 -15.16 9.22
C ARG A 97 -5.13 -15.17 8.12
N THR A 98 -5.25 -14.26 7.17
CA THR A 98 -4.27 -14.20 6.08
C THR A 98 -2.97 -13.54 6.54
N ILE A 99 -1.83 -13.97 6.00
CA ILE A 99 -0.57 -13.25 6.17
C ILE A 99 -0.42 -12.30 4.97
N LEU A 100 -0.14 -11.04 5.28
CA LEU A 100 0.29 -10.02 4.34
C LEU A 100 1.81 -9.94 4.45
N ILE A 101 2.46 -10.08 3.31
CA ILE A 101 3.88 -9.89 3.07
C ILE A 101 4.00 -8.62 2.24
#